data_AF-A0A7Y5KEH9-F1
#
_entry.id   AF-A0A7Y5KEH9-F1
#
_cell.length_a   1.000
_cell.length_b   1.000
_cell.length_c   1.000
_cell.angle_alpha   90.00
_cell.angle_beta   90.00
_cell.angle_gamma   90.00
#
_symmetry.space_group_name_H-M   'P 1'
#
loop_
_entity.id
_entity.type
_entity.pdbx_description
1 polymer ?
#
loop_
_entity_poly.entity_id
_entity_poly.type
_entity_poly.pdbx_seq_one_letter_code
_entity_poly.pdbx_strand_id
1 'polypeptide(L)'
;MSLKVAAYVLGAFLLFRTAPAQEQTKLVKIEEALKPEIPRVLCLNENIATGAQPKNDAFAKLAQSGFRSVLSLRTENEGVDLKKDRELTEAAGMQYLHIPIVSAAPDTNRIADFINAVDDPK
;
A
#
# COMPACT_ATOMS: atom_id res chain seq x y z
N MET A 1 -12.83 15.90 -61.19
CA MET A 1 -12.81 14.41 -61.28
C MET A 1 -12.05 13.90 -60.07
N SER A 2 -12.72 13.08 -59.27
CA SER A 2 -12.40 12.72 -57.90
C SER A 2 -11.23 11.73 -57.78
N LEU A 3 -10.36 11.91 -56.78
CA LEU A 3 -9.65 10.77 -56.18
C LEU A 3 -9.50 11.00 -54.67
N LYS A 4 -10.41 10.41 -53.89
CA LYS A 4 -10.28 10.24 -52.45
C LYS A 4 -9.53 8.92 -52.23
N VAL A 5 -8.29 8.96 -51.75
CA VAL A 5 -7.58 7.75 -51.29
C VAL A 5 -7.96 7.51 -49.84
N ALA A 6 -8.79 6.50 -49.63
CA ALA A 6 -9.12 5.98 -48.30
C ALA A 6 -8.06 4.93 -47.91
N ALA A 7 -7.18 5.27 -46.98
CA ALA A 7 -6.35 4.29 -46.31
C ALA A 7 -7.15 3.72 -45.12
N TYR A 8 -7.84 2.60 -45.35
CA TYR A 8 -8.51 1.83 -44.30
C TYR A 8 -7.53 0.80 -43.71
N VAL A 9 -7.24 0.98 -42.43
CA VAL A 9 -6.98 -0.02 -41.38
C VAL A 9 -6.06 -1.20 -41.73
N LEU A 10 -4.84 -1.15 -41.19
CA LEU A 10 -4.37 -2.23 -40.33
C LEU A 10 -3.63 -1.63 -39.14
N GLY A 11 -4.38 -0.85 -38.36
CA GLY A 11 -3.94 -0.36 -37.06
C GLY A 11 -3.91 -1.50 -36.06
N ALA A 12 -2.98 -2.44 -36.24
CA ALA A 12 -2.40 -3.16 -35.12
C ALA A 12 -1.60 -2.13 -34.32
N PHE A 13 -2.32 -1.28 -33.58
CA PHE A 13 -1.74 -0.59 -32.44
C PHE A 13 -1.31 -1.73 -31.52
N LEU A 14 -0.02 -2.07 -31.64
CA LEU A 14 0.70 -2.85 -30.66
C LEU A 14 0.25 -2.32 -29.30
N LEU A 15 -0.55 -3.12 -28.59
CA LEU A 15 -0.76 -2.99 -27.16
C LEU A 15 0.59 -3.32 -26.50
N PHE A 16 1.58 -2.44 -26.67
CA PHE A 16 2.72 -2.40 -25.79
C PHE A 16 2.17 -1.95 -24.44
N ARG A 17 1.78 -2.94 -23.63
CA ARG A 17 1.56 -2.80 -22.20
C ARG A 17 2.80 -2.15 -21.61
N THR A 18 2.73 -0.87 -21.30
CA THR A 18 3.69 -0.21 -20.40
C THR A 18 3.30 -0.48 -18.94
N ALA A 19 2.98 -1.74 -18.62
CA ALA A 19 2.61 -2.17 -17.28
C ALA A 19 3.56 -1.63 -16.19
N PRO A 20 4.90 -1.73 -16.32
CA PRO A 20 5.80 -1.24 -15.26
C PRO A 20 5.79 0.29 -15.10
N ALA A 21 5.64 1.07 -16.18
CA ALA A 21 5.65 2.53 -16.09
C ALA A 21 4.32 3.09 -15.52
N GLN A 22 3.19 2.47 -15.87
CA GLN A 22 1.88 2.84 -15.34
C GLN A 22 1.74 2.47 -13.87
N GLU A 23 2.23 1.29 -13.48
CA GLU A 23 2.28 0.83 -12.09
C GLU A 23 3.14 1.78 -11.24
N GLN A 24 4.37 2.06 -11.65
CA GLN A 24 5.24 2.99 -10.93
C GLN A 24 4.59 4.37 -10.75
N THR A 25 3.89 4.86 -11.79
CA THR A 25 3.17 6.14 -11.72
C THR A 25 2.02 6.08 -10.70
N LYS A 26 1.29 4.97 -10.63
CA LYS A 26 0.21 4.76 -9.65
C LYS A 26 0.76 4.73 -8.22
N LEU A 27 1.84 3.98 -7.98
CA LEU A 27 2.47 3.88 -6.64
C LEU A 27 2.95 5.25 -6.15
N VAL A 28 3.64 6.01 -6.99
CA VAL A 28 4.10 7.37 -6.64
C VAL A 28 2.92 8.29 -6.28
N LYS A 29 1.80 8.22 -7.00
CA LYS A 29 0.62 9.02 -6.68
C LYS A 29 0.01 8.66 -5.33
N ILE A 30 -0.05 7.36 -5.00
CA ILE A 30 -0.53 6.90 -3.68
C ILE A 30 0.42 7.40 -2.59
N GLU A 31 1.74 7.28 -2.77
CA GLU A 31 2.72 7.81 -1.83
C GLU A 31 2.54 9.31 -1.58
N GLU A 32 2.47 10.12 -2.65
CA GLU A 32 2.26 11.57 -2.53
C GLU A 32 0.96 11.92 -1.77
N ALA A 33 -0.12 11.17 -2.00
CA ALA A 33 -1.38 11.37 -1.30
C ALA A 33 -1.30 11.03 0.21
N LEU A 34 -0.46 10.05 0.57
CA LEU A 34 -0.32 9.57 1.94
C LEU A 34 0.75 10.34 2.75
N LYS A 35 1.78 10.90 2.12
CA LYS A 35 2.90 11.64 2.76
C LYS A 35 2.47 12.64 3.84
N PRO A 36 1.38 13.43 3.69
CA PRO A 36 0.95 14.36 4.74
C PRO A 36 0.54 13.68 6.05
N GLU A 37 0.04 12.43 5.98
CA GLU A 37 -0.49 11.70 7.15
C GLU A 37 0.40 10.56 7.63
N ILE A 38 1.26 10.04 6.75
CA ILE A 38 2.15 8.90 7.03
C ILE A 38 3.59 9.34 6.71
N PRO A 39 4.40 9.70 7.72
CA PRO A 39 5.79 10.08 7.48
C PRO A 39 6.58 8.92 6.89
N ARG A 40 7.50 9.21 5.96
CA ARG A 40 8.35 8.20 5.30
C ARG A 40 7.57 7.05 4.65
N VAL A 41 6.39 7.33 4.08
CA VAL A 41 5.64 6.33 3.32
C VAL A 41 6.40 5.91 2.06
N LEU A 42 6.40 4.61 1.77
CA LEU A 42 6.98 3.99 0.57
C LEU A 42 6.10 2.82 0.14
N CYS A 43 5.57 2.86 -1.08
CA CYS A 43 4.85 1.76 -1.70
C CYS A 43 5.86 0.82 -2.38
N LEU A 44 6.02 -0.38 -1.85
CA LEU A 44 6.97 -1.37 -2.38
C LEU A 44 6.43 -2.03 -3.65
N ASN A 45 5.11 -2.25 -3.69
CA ASN A 45 4.36 -2.78 -4.82
C ASN A 45 2.87 -2.42 -4.66
N GLU A 46 1.99 -2.96 -5.51
CA GLU A 46 0.55 -2.67 -5.46
C GLU A 46 -0.16 -3.10 -4.18
N ASN A 47 0.41 -4.02 -3.41
CA ASN A 47 -0.21 -4.64 -2.24
C ASN A 47 0.42 -4.19 -0.92
N ILE A 48 1.66 -3.69 -0.95
CA ILE A 48 2.45 -3.43 0.24
C ILE A 48 3.02 -2.01 0.22
N ALA A 49 2.76 -1.27 1.30
CA ALA A 49 3.43 -0.03 1.62
C ALA A 49 3.97 -0.08 3.05
N THR A 50 5.04 0.67 3.29
CA THR A 50 5.65 0.86 4.61
C THR A 50 5.63 2.34 4.98
N GLY A 51 5.76 2.66 6.26
CA GLY A 51 5.75 4.04 6.75
C GLY A 51 6.07 4.12 8.23
N ALA A 52 6.23 5.35 8.74
CA ALA A 52 6.30 5.64 10.17
C ALA A 52 4.89 5.68 10.79
N GLN A 53 4.81 6.08 12.07
CA GLN A 53 3.54 6.21 12.79
C GLN A 53 2.53 7.07 12.01
N PRO A 54 1.37 6.51 11.61
CA PRO A 54 0.32 7.26 10.96
C PRO A 54 -0.34 8.28 11.90
N LYS A 55 -0.80 9.40 11.35
CA LYS A 55 -1.75 10.30 12.04
C LYS A 55 -3.17 9.72 12.01
N ASN A 56 -4.08 10.27 12.83
CA ASN A 56 -5.46 9.75 12.90
C ASN A 56 -6.19 9.72 11.54
N ASP A 57 -5.97 10.72 10.69
CA ASP A 57 -6.65 10.81 9.39
C ASP A 57 -6.07 9.85 8.34
N ALA A 58 -4.90 9.26 8.62
CA ALA A 58 -4.24 8.33 7.70
C ALA A 58 -5.07 7.08 7.45
N PHE A 59 -5.75 6.55 8.46
CA PHE A 59 -6.48 5.28 8.38
C PHE A 59 -7.64 5.35 7.36
N ALA A 60 -8.37 6.47 7.33
CA ALA A 60 -9.39 6.69 6.32
C ALA A 60 -8.80 6.82 4.91
N LYS A 61 -7.65 7.50 4.76
CA LYS A 61 -6.96 7.65 3.46
C LYS A 61 -6.38 6.34 2.95
N LEU A 62 -5.88 5.48 3.84
CA LEU A 62 -5.42 4.13 3.50
C LEU A 62 -6.56 3.31 2.90
N ALA A 63 -7.73 3.27 3.56
CA ALA A 63 -8.91 2.58 3.04
C ALA A 63 -9.36 3.14 1.67
N GLN A 64 -9.38 4.47 1.51
CA GLN A 64 -9.69 5.13 0.23
C GLN A 64 -8.68 4.80 -0.88
N SER A 65 -7.43 4.53 -0.52
CA SER A 65 -6.37 4.13 -1.45
C SER A 65 -6.39 2.64 -1.79
N GLY A 66 -7.32 1.88 -1.19
CA GLY A 66 -7.53 0.45 -1.47
C GLY A 66 -6.82 -0.50 -0.52
N PHE A 67 -6.14 0.00 0.52
CA PHE A 67 -5.56 -0.88 1.54
C PHE A 67 -6.65 -1.57 2.35
N ARG A 68 -6.43 -2.84 2.67
CA ARG A 68 -7.38 -3.69 3.42
C ARG A 68 -6.95 -3.96 4.86
N SER A 69 -5.68 -3.72 5.17
CA SER A 69 -5.09 -4.06 6.46
C SER A 69 -4.03 -3.05 6.86
N VAL A 70 -3.86 -2.87 8.17
CA VAL A 70 -2.72 -2.19 8.78
C VAL A 70 -1.98 -3.20 9.66
N LEU A 71 -0.68 -3.36 9.43
CA LEU A 71 0.20 -4.21 10.24
C LEU A 71 1.14 -3.34 11.06
N SER A 72 0.97 -3.36 12.39
CA SER A 72 1.90 -2.71 13.31
C SER A 72 3.00 -3.68 13.73
N LEU A 73 4.25 -3.24 13.63
CA LEU A 73 5.43 -3.94 14.15
C LEU A 73 5.89 -3.40 15.51
N ARG A 74 5.23 -2.36 16.02
CA ARG A 74 5.66 -1.65 17.23
C ARG A 74 5.30 -2.44 18.48
N THR A 75 6.17 -2.39 19.48
CA THR A 75 5.91 -2.92 20.82
C THR A 75 5.10 -1.91 21.65
N GLU A 76 4.45 -2.38 22.71
CA GLU A 76 3.65 -1.54 23.62
C GLU A 76 4.50 -0.48 24.37
N ASN A 77 5.80 -0.74 24.52
CA ASN A 77 6.71 0.11 25.29
C ASN A 77 7.27 1.30 24.50
N GLU A 78 6.79 1.53 23.26
CA GLU A 78 7.27 2.61 22.40
C GLU A 78 6.45 3.91 22.49
N GLY A 79 5.53 4.01 23.46
CA GLY A 79 4.74 5.23 23.71
C GLY A 79 3.67 5.51 22.64
N VAL A 80 3.15 4.46 22.00
CA VAL A 80 2.10 4.52 20.99
C VAL A 80 0.79 4.03 21.54
N ASP A 81 -0.29 4.67 21.15
CA ASP A 81 -1.63 4.18 21.42
C ASP A 81 -2.06 3.12 20.38
N LEU A 82 -1.57 1.89 20.55
CA LEU A 82 -1.89 0.76 19.67
C LEU A 82 -3.39 0.40 19.69
N LYS A 83 -4.10 0.71 20.78
CA LYS A 83 -5.54 0.51 20.89
C LYS A 83 -6.28 1.47 19.97
N LYS A 84 -5.88 2.74 19.98
CA LYS A 84 -6.43 3.75 19.07
C LYS A 84 -6.12 3.44 17.61
N ASP A 85 -4.90 3.00 17.29
CA ASP A 85 -4.55 2.60 15.92
C ASP A 85 -5.45 1.46 15.44
N ARG A 86 -5.71 0.46 16.30
CA ARG A 86 -6.68 -0.62 16.03
C ARG A 86 -8.08 -0.07 15.76
N GLU A 87 -8.60 0.75 16.67
CA GLU A 87 -9.96 1.31 16.57
C GLU A 87 -10.15 2.11 15.27
N LEU A 88 -9.17 2.95 14.91
CA LEU A 88 -9.21 3.74 13.68
C LEU A 88 -9.10 2.87 12.43
N THR A 89 -8.27 1.83 12.46
CA THR A 89 -8.15 0.86 11.36
C THR A 89 -9.48 0.13 11.14
N GLU A 90 -10.07 -0.41 12.20
CA GLU A 90 -11.31 -1.17 12.14
C GLU A 90 -12.51 -0.28 11.77
N ALA A 91 -12.55 0.96 12.27
CA ALA A 91 -13.57 1.95 11.89
C ALA A 91 -13.50 2.35 10.40
N ALA A 92 -12.32 2.27 9.79
CA ALA A 92 -12.13 2.48 8.36
C ALA A 92 -12.47 1.23 7.52
N GLY A 93 -12.93 0.14 8.14
CA GLY A 93 -13.29 -1.12 7.47
C GLY A 93 -12.08 -1.98 7.08
N MET A 94 -10.91 -1.72 7.66
CA MET A 94 -9.69 -2.49 7.44
C MET A 94 -9.42 -3.45 8.60
N GLN A 95 -8.59 -4.47 8.37
CA GLN A 95 -8.10 -5.37 9.42
C GLN A 95 -6.87 -4.80 10.12
N TYR A 96 -6.83 -4.88 11.45
CA TYR A 96 -5.64 -4.54 12.22
C TYR A 96 -4.86 -5.79 12.63
N LEU A 97 -3.60 -5.85 12.21
CA LEU A 97 -2.65 -6.91 12.55
C LEU A 97 -1.54 -6.33 13.42
N HIS A 98 -1.05 -7.10 14.39
CA HIS A 98 -0.02 -6.65 15.31
C HIS A 98 1.00 -7.77 15.57
N ILE A 99 2.23 -7.55 15.12
CA ILE A 99 3.36 -8.48 15.28
C ILE A 99 4.50 -7.68 15.91
N PRO A 100 4.57 -7.57 17.25
CA PRO A 100 5.56 -6.71 17.90
C PRO A 100 6.99 -7.24 17.67
N ILE A 101 7.88 -6.37 17.20
CA ILE A 101 9.30 -6.67 16.94
C ILE A 101 10.18 -5.76 17.80
N VAL A 102 11.06 -6.36 18.60
CA VAL A 102 12.15 -5.62 19.27
C VAL A 102 13.33 -5.54 18.29
N SER A 103 13.57 -4.35 17.73
CA SER A 103 14.59 -4.16 16.68
C SER A 103 16.02 -4.55 17.09
N ALA A 104 16.35 -4.41 18.38
CA ALA A 104 17.66 -4.79 18.93
C ALA A 104 17.87 -6.31 19.03
N ALA A 105 16.79 -7.10 18.96
CA ALA A 105 16.82 -8.55 19.12
C ALA A 105 15.72 -9.20 18.25
N PRO A 106 15.90 -9.22 16.92
CA PRO A 106 14.91 -9.81 16.02
C PRO A 106 14.78 -11.32 16.24
N ASP A 107 13.55 -11.80 16.40
CA ASP A 107 13.22 -13.22 16.58
C ASP A 107 12.78 -13.82 15.23
N THR A 108 13.44 -14.91 14.81
CA THR A 108 13.15 -15.60 13.55
C THR A 108 11.74 -16.17 13.51
N ASN A 109 11.13 -16.51 14.65
CA ASN A 109 9.74 -16.97 14.70
C ASN A 109 8.76 -15.88 14.25
N ARG A 110 9.07 -14.61 14.56
CA ARG A 110 8.24 -13.46 14.15
C ARG A 110 8.33 -13.18 12.65
N ILE A 111 9.40 -13.62 11.98
CA ILE A 111 9.53 -13.53 10.52
C ILE A 111 8.47 -14.39 9.85
N ALA A 112 8.24 -15.61 10.35
CA ALA A 112 7.20 -16.48 9.80
C ALA A 112 5.79 -15.88 9.98
N ASP A 113 5.52 -15.29 11.14
CA ASP A 113 4.24 -14.60 11.39
C ASP A 113 4.04 -13.43 10.42
N PHE A 114 5.11 -12.65 10.16
CA PHE A 114 5.08 -11.55 9.20
C PHE A 114 4.80 -12.03 7.76
N ILE A 115 5.53 -13.06 7.31
CA ILE A 115 5.35 -13.63 5.97
C ILE A 115 3.90 -14.10 5.81
N ASN A 116 3.38 -14.86 6.77
CA ASN A 116 2.00 -15.33 6.74
C ASN A 116 0.99 -14.18 6.72
N ALA A 117 1.27 -13.07 7.42
CA ALA A 117 0.38 -11.91 7.43
C ALA A 117 0.35 -11.12 6.10
N VAL A 118 1.44 -11.15 5.34
CA VAL A 118 1.62 -10.34 4.11
C VAL A 118 1.35 -11.15 2.84
N ASP A 119 1.64 -12.46 2.85
CA ASP A 119 1.41 -13.36 1.71
C ASP A 119 -0.01 -13.93 1.68
N ASP A 120 -0.81 -13.76 2.74
CA ASP A 120 -2.21 -14.23 2.77
C ASP A 120 -3.06 -13.43 1.77
N PRO A 121 -3.58 -14.05 0.69
CA PRO A 121 -4.41 -13.38 -0.30
C PRO A 121 -5.80 -13.09 0.32
N LYS A 122 -5.94 -11.91 0.95
CA LYS A 122 -7.19 -11.42 1.55
C LYS A 122 -7.98 -10.47 0.65
#